data_AF-A0AAV0D4P8-F1
#
_entry.id   AF-A0AAV0D4P8-F1
#
_cell.length_a   1.000
_cell.length_b   1.000
_cell.length_c   1.000
_cell.angle_alpha   90.00
_cell.angle_beta   90.00
_cell.angle_gamma   90.00
#
_symmetry.space_group_name_H-M   'P 1'
#
loop_
_entity.id
_entity.type
_entity.pdbx_description
1 polymer ?
#
loop_
_entity_poly.entity_id
_entity_poly.type
_entity_poly.pdbx_seq_one_letter_code
_entity_poly.pdbx_strand_id
1 'polypeptide(L)'
;MDAVPMKKENSRKALKPQRPSSSEANIMAGVLDSDLTDSAFPSGNSAEKENHESFRRKNPKKGVGASKAKKQNGDSSFEKAFYEMQEKLEKLKIEKKHTEELLKARDEMILQKEKEQEKLQSELKKLQKTKEFKPILNFPILMGDRDQKKKGKKVKNSRKKKPATAYLLWCKDQWNEVKKENPKAEFKEVTNLLAAKWKTISAEEKKPYEEKYQSEKEIYLKIVGNDKREHEALRLLEEEQKQKNALELLEQYIQFQQKESEMENKKKKKEKDPLKPKKPLSAFFLFSNERRTALLAENNKNAVEVAKLMGEEWRSLTDEQKAPYEEVAAKNREQYAQEMRSYQKKKEEEAASHEREEEEMMKIKKQEAMQLLKKEKVENLIKKTKDEHKKKQKKEEKQTDPNKPKKPASSFLLFSKEERKKLVEEKLGTNPTSINAIISVKWKELSEEEKQVWSDKAAQAMEAYKKELEEYNNNKAREINN
;
A
#
# COMPACT_ATOMS: atom_id res chain seq x y z
N MET A 1 -0.39 -64.26 7.04
CA MET A 1 -1.28 -65.24 7.68
C MET A 1 -2.57 -64.59 8.12
N ASP A 2 -3.65 -64.50 7.36
CA ASP A 2 -3.90 -64.28 5.93
C ASP A 2 -5.38 -63.90 5.79
N ALA A 3 -5.73 -63.39 4.61
CA ALA A 3 -7.06 -63.36 3.99
C ALA A 3 -7.82 -62.01 3.93
N VAL A 4 -7.45 -61.23 2.91
CA VAL A 4 -8.38 -60.60 1.96
C VAL A 4 -8.73 -61.69 0.92
N PRO A 5 -10.00 -61.92 0.46
CA PRO A 5 -10.52 -61.20 -0.72
C PRO A 5 -12.07 -61.12 -0.91
N MET A 6 -12.55 -60.13 -1.68
CA MET A 6 -13.29 -60.29 -2.96
C MET A 6 -14.11 -59.03 -3.34
N LYS A 7 -14.13 -58.75 -4.66
CA LYS A 7 -14.71 -57.58 -5.36
C LYS A 7 -16.04 -57.92 -6.06
N LYS A 8 -16.70 -56.83 -6.51
CA LYS A 8 -17.70 -56.61 -7.61
C LYS A 8 -19.16 -56.61 -7.12
N GLU A 9 -19.99 -55.63 -7.46
CA GLU A 9 -20.40 -55.30 -8.84
C GLU A 9 -20.97 -53.87 -9.06
N ASN A 10 -21.05 -53.51 -10.34
CA ASN A 10 -21.38 -52.23 -10.98
C ASN A 10 -22.83 -51.74 -10.81
N SER A 11 -23.04 -50.41 -10.88
CA SER A 11 -24.18 -49.84 -11.61
C SER A 11 -23.89 -48.46 -12.20
N ARG A 12 -24.64 -48.12 -13.26
CA ARG A 12 -24.26 -47.31 -14.42
C ARG A 12 -24.68 -45.83 -14.34
N LYS A 13 -23.89 -45.01 -15.05
CA LYS A 13 -24.13 -43.70 -15.72
C LYS A 13 -25.59 -43.28 -16.02
N ALA A 14 -25.89 -41.97 -15.86
CA ALA A 14 -26.68 -41.10 -16.77
C ALA A 14 -26.74 -39.65 -16.22
N LEU A 15 -26.17 -38.64 -16.89
CA LEU A 15 -26.77 -37.67 -17.85
C LEU A 15 -27.52 -36.47 -17.20
N LYS A 16 -26.99 -35.26 -17.45
CA LYS A 16 -27.61 -33.95 -17.18
C LYS A 16 -28.79 -33.70 -18.14
N PRO A 17 -29.73 -32.80 -17.77
CA PRO A 17 -29.94 -31.65 -18.66
C PRO A 17 -30.24 -30.30 -17.97
N GLN A 18 -29.83 -29.25 -18.71
CA GLN A 18 -30.28 -27.87 -18.88
C GLN A 18 -31.01 -27.01 -17.82
N ARG A 19 -30.67 -25.71 -17.90
CA ARG A 19 -31.24 -24.50 -17.26
C ARG A 19 -32.60 -24.10 -17.87
N PRO A 20 -33.37 -23.25 -17.15
CA PRO A 20 -34.11 -22.12 -17.72
C PRO A 20 -33.48 -20.78 -17.24
N SER A 21 -33.24 -19.80 -18.10
CA SER A 21 -34.18 -18.76 -18.58
C SER A 21 -34.70 -17.83 -17.49
N SER A 22 -34.24 -16.56 -17.48
CA SER A 22 -35.07 -15.37 -17.77
C SER A 22 -34.26 -14.10 -17.52
N SER A 23 -34.14 -13.25 -18.54
CA SER A 23 -33.87 -11.83 -18.36
C SER A 23 -35.12 -11.14 -17.83
N GLU A 24 -34.97 -10.31 -16.81
CA GLU A 24 -35.91 -9.22 -16.53
C GLU A 24 -35.11 -7.94 -16.31
N ALA A 25 -35.34 -6.98 -17.19
CA ALA A 25 -35.08 -5.57 -16.98
C ALA A 25 -36.36 -4.94 -16.43
N ASN A 26 -36.25 -3.94 -15.55
CA ASN A 26 -37.16 -2.79 -15.49
C ASN A 26 -36.49 -1.66 -14.67
N ILE A 27 -36.13 -0.54 -15.30
CA ILE A 27 -36.92 0.71 -15.52
C ILE A 27 -36.76 1.70 -14.35
N MET A 28 -36.12 2.84 -14.62
CA MET A 28 -36.78 4.14 -14.52
C MET A 28 -36.02 5.22 -15.32
N ALA A 29 -36.68 5.65 -16.41
CA ALA A 29 -36.46 6.88 -17.17
C ALA A 29 -37.05 8.09 -16.42
N GLY A 30 -36.55 9.31 -16.61
CA GLY A 30 -36.96 10.27 -17.66
C GLY A 30 -36.78 11.69 -17.07
N VAL A 31 -36.87 12.83 -17.77
CA VAL A 31 -37.57 13.30 -18.99
C VAL A 31 -36.90 14.68 -19.33
N LEU A 32 -36.70 15.23 -20.53
CA LEU A 32 -37.59 15.74 -21.62
C LEU A 32 -36.70 16.13 -22.83
N ASP A 33 -36.93 15.63 -24.05
CA ASP A 33 -37.87 16.08 -25.13
C ASP A 33 -37.42 17.37 -25.87
N SER A 34 -37.51 17.54 -27.19
CA SER A 34 -38.13 16.76 -28.28
C SER A 34 -37.69 17.24 -29.68
N ASP A 35 -37.94 16.38 -30.69
CA ASP A 35 -38.55 16.64 -32.00
C ASP A 35 -37.82 16.35 -33.34
N LEU A 36 -38.33 15.26 -33.99
CA LEU A 36 -38.78 15.10 -35.40
C LEU A 36 -37.69 14.97 -36.50
N THR A 37 -37.73 14.05 -37.49
CA THR A 37 -38.71 13.10 -38.04
C THR A 37 -38.03 12.06 -38.96
N ASP A 38 -38.42 10.80 -38.79
CA ASP A 38 -38.92 9.80 -39.75
C ASP A 38 -38.12 9.19 -40.94
N SER A 39 -38.13 7.84 -40.92
CA SER A 39 -38.32 6.83 -41.99
C SER A 39 -37.21 6.39 -42.99
N ALA A 40 -36.52 5.30 -42.59
CA ALA A 40 -36.42 3.96 -43.20
C ALA A 40 -36.43 3.70 -44.75
N PHE A 41 -35.30 3.14 -45.23
CA PHE A 41 -35.06 1.87 -45.99
C PHE A 41 -36.19 1.23 -46.85
N PRO A 42 -35.88 0.59 -48.02
CA PRO A 42 -35.31 -0.78 -48.00
C PRO A 42 -34.38 -1.21 -49.16
N SER A 43 -33.82 -2.40 -48.92
CA SER A 43 -32.85 -3.23 -49.66
C SER A 43 -33.39 -3.90 -50.94
N GLY A 44 -32.51 -4.28 -51.88
CA GLY A 44 -32.82 -5.34 -52.87
C GLY A 44 -31.96 -5.45 -54.15
N ASN A 45 -30.97 -6.35 -54.11
CA ASN A 45 -30.54 -7.32 -55.14
C ASN A 45 -29.97 -6.96 -56.55
N SER A 46 -28.80 -7.60 -56.78
CA SER A 46 -28.41 -8.42 -57.95
C SER A 46 -27.74 -7.78 -59.18
N ALA A 47 -26.79 -8.56 -59.71
CA ALA A 47 -25.68 -8.26 -60.59
C ALA A 47 -26.01 -8.12 -62.09
N GLU A 48 -25.18 -7.39 -62.84
CA GLU A 48 -24.43 -7.83 -64.04
C GLU A 48 -23.91 -6.63 -64.90
N LYS A 49 -22.65 -6.79 -65.37
CA LYS A 49 -22.06 -6.39 -66.66
C LYS A 49 -21.82 -4.91 -67.07
N GLU A 50 -20.52 -4.62 -67.24
CA GLU A 50 -19.82 -4.16 -68.45
C GLU A 50 -20.22 -2.86 -69.19
N ASN A 51 -19.23 -1.94 -69.16
CA ASN A 51 -18.58 -1.23 -70.28
C ASN A 51 -19.28 -0.09 -71.05
N HIS A 52 -18.68 1.09 -70.84
CA HIS A 52 -18.10 2.02 -71.83
C HIS A 52 -19.00 2.70 -72.90
N GLU A 53 -19.07 4.04 -72.75
CA GLU A 53 -18.52 5.04 -73.68
C GLU A 53 -19.49 6.08 -74.29
N SER A 54 -19.33 7.31 -73.78
CA SER A 54 -19.27 8.62 -74.45
C SER A 54 -20.16 8.96 -75.65
N PHE A 55 -20.81 10.12 -75.56
CA PHE A 55 -21.25 10.95 -76.69
C PHE A 55 -21.45 12.40 -76.15
N ARG A 56 -21.13 13.50 -76.84
CA ARG A 56 -21.27 13.83 -78.27
C ARG A 56 -20.60 15.20 -78.50
N ARG A 57 -19.74 15.37 -79.54
CA ARG A 57 -20.02 15.93 -80.90
C ARG A 57 -19.86 17.48 -80.99
N LYS A 58 -19.41 18.13 -82.08
CA LYS A 58 -19.46 17.84 -83.55
C LYS A 58 -18.53 18.80 -84.34
N ASN A 59 -17.72 18.25 -85.27
CA ASN A 59 -17.39 18.59 -86.69
C ASN A 59 -17.48 20.04 -87.24
N PRO A 60 -16.65 20.47 -88.25
CA PRO A 60 -16.43 19.70 -89.49
C PRO A 60 -15.07 19.82 -90.26
N LYS A 61 -14.87 18.84 -91.16
CA LYS A 61 -14.19 18.86 -92.49
C LYS A 61 -12.83 19.59 -92.65
N LYS A 62 -11.84 18.85 -93.19
CA LYS A 62 -11.15 19.20 -94.45
C LYS A 62 -10.30 18.03 -94.95
N GLY A 63 -10.48 17.66 -96.20
CA GLY A 63 -9.42 17.02 -96.97
C GLY A 63 -8.45 18.08 -97.50
N VAL A 64 -7.33 17.59 -98.02
CA VAL A 64 -6.64 17.98 -99.27
C VAL A 64 -5.12 18.01 -99.06
N GLY A 65 -4.43 17.22 -99.88
CA GLY A 65 -3.28 17.67 -100.68
C GLY A 65 -1.95 17.96 -99.99
N ALA A 66 -0.92 17.32 -100.53
CA ALA A 66 0.49 17.57 -100.26
C ALA A 66 0.91 19.06 -100.39
N SER A 67 1.94 19.48 -99.64
CA SER A 67 3.14 20.17 -100.16
C SER A 67 4.12 20.63 -99.05
N LYS A 68 5.39 20.60 -99.45
CA LYS A 68 6.69 21.01 -98.85
C LYS A 68 6.78 22.18 -97.84
N ALA A 69 7.75 21.98 -96.94
CA ALA A 69 8.80 22.89 -96.45
C ALA A 69 8.49 24.00 -95.43
N LYS A 70 9.15 23.94 -94.25
CA LYS A 70 10.36 24.73 -93.87
C LYS A 70 10.44 24.92 -92.34
N LYS A 71 11.49 24.30 -91.78
CA LYS A 71 12.25 24.57 -90.54
C LYS A 71 11.99 25.93 -89.83
N GLN A 72 11.75 25.92 -88.51
CA GLN A 72 12.63 26.45 -87.44
C GLN A 72 11.95 26.62 -86.06
N ASN A 73 12.71 26.27 -85.01
CA ASN A 73 12.67 26.71 -83.60
C ASN A 73 11.47 26.32 -82.71
N GLY A 74 11.59 25.18 -82.01
CA GLY A 74 10.70 24.79 -80.91
C GLY A 74 11.29 23.82 -79.85
N ASP A 75 12.46 23.22 -80.10
CA ASP A 75 12.98 22.12 -79.27
C ASP A 75 13.36 22.52 -77.83
N SER A 76 13.77 23.77 -77.58
CA SER A 76 14.21 24.18 -76.24
C SER A 76 13.08 24.23 -75.19
N SER A 77 11.82 24.44 -75.60
CA SER A 77 10.71 24.58 -74.65
C SER A 77 10.16 23.23 -74.18
N PHE A 78 10.16 22.22 -75.04
CA PHE A 78 9.67 20.88 -74.70
C PHE A 78 10.66 20.12 -73.82
N GLU A 79 11.96 20.24 -74.14
CA GLU A 79 13.02 19.62 -73.35
C GLU A 79 13.10 20.22 -71.94
N LYS A 80 12.91 21.55 -71.82
CA LYS A 80 12.78 22.21 -70.53
C LYS A 80 11.56 21.74 -69.72
N ALA A 81 10.40 21.57 -70.38
CA ALA A 81 9.19 21.02 -69.75
C ALA A 81 9.35 19.54 -69.33
N PHE A 82 10.11 18.75 -70.09
CA PHE A 82 10.44 17.36 -69.75
C PHE A 82 11.34 17.28 -68.52
N TYR A 83 12.40 18.10 -68.45
CA TYR A 83 13.27 18.21 -67.28
C TYR A 83 12.51 18.72 -66.05
N GLU A 84 11.62 19.72 -66.20
CA GLU A 84 10.75 20.19 -65.11
C GLU A 84 9.79 19.09 -64.61
N MET A 85 9.24 18.27 -65.52
CA MET A 85 8.39 17.14 -65.15
C MET A 85 9.20 16.06 -64.41
N GLN A 86 10.42 15.78 -64.85
CA GLN A 86 11.31 14.82 -64.21
C GLN A 86 11.73 15.29 -62.81
N GLU A 87 12.06 16.58 -62.65
CA GLU A 87 12.37 17.21 -61.36
C GLU A 87 11.15 17.17 -60.41
N LYS A 88 9.94 17.42 -60.93
CA LYS A 88 8.70 17.33 -60.15
C LYS A 88 8.44 15.90 -59.68
N LEU A 89 8.72 14.91 -60.52
CA LEU A 89 8.57 13.49 -60.19
C LEU A 89 9.60 13.04 -59.14
N GLU A 90 10.81 13.60 -59.18
CA GLU A 90 11.85 13.37 -58.19
C GLU A 90 11.52 14.03 -56.84
N LYS A 91 11.00 15.26 -56.86
CA LYS A 91 10.47 15.93 -55.66
C LYS A 91 9.34 15.13 -55.01
N LEU A 92 8.40 14.60 -55.79
CA LEU A 92 7.32 13.74 -55.27
C LEU A 92 7.84 12.42 -54.69
N LYS A 93 8.90 11.83 -55.26
CA LYS A 93 9.56 10.63 -54.69
C LYS A 93 10.24 10.94 -53.36
N ILE A 94 10.90 12.10 -53.24
CA ILE A 94 11.54 12.55 -52.00
C ILE A 94 10.49 12.83 -50.92
N GLU A 95 9.42 13.55 -51.28
CA GLU A 95 8.30 13.85 -50.39
C GLU A 95 7.63 12.58 -49.89
N LYS A 96 7.38 11.61 -50.78
CA LYS A 96 6.86 10.29 -50.39
C LYS A 96 7.78 9.58 -49.40
N LYS A 97 9.09 9.51 -49.67
CA LYS A 97 10.07 8.92 -48.74
C LYS A 97 10.08 9.62 -47.38
N HIS A 98 10.00 10.94 -47.38
CA HIS A 98 9.92 11.73 -46.16
C HIS A 98 8.64 11.42 -45.35
N THR A 99 7.48 11.29 -46.02
CA THR A 99 6.23 10.89 -45.35
C THR A 99 6.27 9.47 -44.81
N GLU A 100 6.93 8.54 -45.51
CA GLU A 100 7.14 7.16 -45.05
C GLU A 100 8.06 7.11 -43.82
N GLU A 101 9.10 7.94 -43.77
CA GLU A 101 9.96 8.09 -42.59
C GLU A 101 9.21 8.66 -41.39
N LEU A 102 8.35 9.67 -41.60
CA LEU A 102 7.51 10.24 -40.54
C LEU A 102 6.50 9.21 -39.99
N LEU A 103 5.91 8.39 -40.86
CA LEU A 103 5.04 7.28 -40.45
C LEU A 103 5.81 6.24 -39.64
N LYS A 104 7.00 5.85 -40.10
CA LYS A 104 7.86 4.91 -39.38
C LYS A 104 8.27 5.44 -38.00
N ALA A 105 8.62 6.72 -37.90
CA ALA A 105 8.95 7.37 -36.62
C ALA A 105 7.73 7.41 -35.67
N ARG A 106 6.52 7.63 -36.19
CA ARG A 106 5.28 7.55 -35.41
C ARG A 106 5.02 6.14 -34.89
N ASP A 107 5.21 5.12 -35.73
CA ASP A 107 5.01 3.72 -35.36
C ASP A 107 6.05 3.27 -34.33
N GLU A 108 7.30 3.71 -34.44
CA GLU A 108 8.33 3.49 -33.42
C GLU A 108 7.98 4.14 -32.08
N MET A 109 7.41 5.36 -32.08
CA MET A 109 6.92 6.00 -30.85
C MET A 109 5.74 5.24 -30.22
N ILE A 110 4.83 4.71 -31.03
CA ILE A 110 3.70 3.89 -30.54
C ILE A 110 4.23 2.62 -29.89
N LEU A 111 5.16 1.91 -30.56
CA LEU A 111 5.80 0.71 -30.03
C LEU A 111 6.54 1.00 -28.72
N GLN A 112 7.16 2.17 -28.58
CA GLN A 112 7.84 2.59 -27.36
C GLN A 112 6.85 2.84 -26.22
N LYS A 113 5.71 3.49 -26.50
CA LYS A 113 4.62 3.69 -25.54
C LYS A 113 3.97 2.38 -25.11
N GLU A 114 3.77 1.44 -26.02
CA GLU A 114 3.25 0.11 -25.71
C GLU A 114 4.21 -0.66 -24.79
N LYS A 115 5.53 -0.62 -25.07
CA LYS A 115 6.55 -1.20 -24.18
C LYS A 115 6.57 -0.56 -22.79
N GLU A 116 6.42 0.76 -22.70
CA GLU A 116 6.31 1.46 -21.41
C GLU A 116 5.04 1.07 -20.66
N GLN A 117 3.91 0.94 -21.37
CA GLN A 117 2.64 0.51 -20.78
C GLN A 117 2.71 -0.94 -20.30
N GLU A 118 3.35 -1.85 -21.05
CA GLU A 118 3.61 -3.23 -20.62
C GLU A 118 4.55 -3.27 -19.41
N LYS A 119 5.59 -2.41 -19.39
CA LYS A 119 6.50 -2.28 -18.25
C LYS A 119 5.74 -1.85 -17.00
N LEU A 120 4.90 -0.82 -17.10
CA LEU A 120 4.03 -0.36 -16.01
C LEU A 120 3.03 -1.45 -15.57
N GLN A 121 2.42 -2.20 -16.49
CA GLN A 121 1.56 -3.33 -16.13
C GLN A 121 2.33 -4.46 -15.45
N SER A 122 3.56 -4.74 -15.87
CA SER A 122 4.42 -5.74 -15.23
C SER A 122 4.83 -5.30 -13.82
N GLU A 123 5.09 -4.02 -13.63
CA GLU A 123 5.41 -3.40 -12.34
C GLU A 123 4.19 -3.37 -11.42
N LEU A 124 2.99 -3.09 -11.95
CA LEU A 124 1.72 -3.17 -11.24
C LEU A 124 1.40 -4.61 -10.83
N LYS A 125 1.67 -5.60 -11.70
CA LYS A 125 1.60 -7.03 -11.37
C LYS A 125 2.65 -7.44 -10.33
N LYS A 126 3.89 -6.93 -10.39
CA LYS A 126 4.92 -7.12 -9.35
C LYS A 126 4.46 -6.50 -8.01
N LEU A 127 3.84 -5.32 -8.02
CA LEU A 127 3.26 -4.67 -6.84
C LEU A 127 2.04 -5.42 -6.29
N GLN A 128 1.21 -6.02 -7.14
CA GLN A 128 0.14 -6.93 -6.71
C GLN A 128 0.71 -8.23 -6.13
N LYS A 129 1.79 -8.77 -6.71
CA LYS A 129 2.44 -10.01 -6.25
C LYS A 129 3.22 -9.82 -4.95
N THR A 130 3.84 -8.67 -4.74
CA THR A 130 4.45 -8.27 -3.46
C THR A 130 3.38 -8.01 -2.38
N LYS A 131 2.18 -7.56 -2.77
CA LYS A 131 0.99 -7.55 -1.88
C LYS A 131 0.44 -8.95 -1.59
N GLU A 132 0.74 -9.96 -2.43
CA GLU A 132 0.39 -11.36 -2.23
C GLU A 132 1.47 -12.18 -1.50
N PHE A 133 2.35 -11.52 -0.74
CA PHE A 133 3.15 -12.24 0.25
C PHE A 133 2.19 -12.94 1.23
N LYS A 134 2.04 -14.26 1.07
CA LYS A 134 1.24 -15.15 1.91
C LYS A 134 2.19 -15.88 2.86
N PRO A 135 2.57 -15.26 3.99
CA PRO A 135 3.46 -15.88 4.95
C PRO A 135 2.83 -17.19 5.45
N ILE A 136 3.60 -18.26 5.45
CA ILE A 136 3.18 -19.54 6.02
C ILE A 136 3.43 -19.43 7.53
N LEU A 137 2.42 -18.98 8.26
CA LEU A 137 2.44 -18.93 9.71
C LEU A 137 1.86 -20.25 10.25
N ASN A 138 2.73 -21.19 10.64
CA ASN A 138 2.31 -22.34 11.43
C ASN A 138 2.16 -21.92 12.89
N PHE A 139 0.96 -21.48 13.25
CA PHE A 139 0.61 -21.19 14.63
C PHE A 139 0.37 -22.51 15.40
N PRO A 140 1.07 -22.77 16.52
CA PRO A 140 0.54 -23.66 17.55
C PRO A 140 -0.65 -22.92 18.15
N ILE A 141 -1.86 -23.30 17.72
CA ILE A 141 -3.09 -22.75 18.25
C ILE A 141 -3.23 -23.30 19.68
N LEU A 142 -2.80 -22.55 20.68
CA LEU A 142 -3.39 -22.67 22.00
C LEU A 142 -4.81 -22.11 21.88
N MET A 143 -5.74 -22.99 21.48
CA MET A 143 -7.19 -22.73 21.43
C MET A 143 -7.67 -22.44 22.84
N GLY A 144 -7.53 -21.20 23.28
CA GLY A 144 -8.33 -20.62 24.35
C GLY A 144 -9.55 -19.94 23.74
N ASP A 145 -10.55 -20.75 23.41
CA ASP A 145 -11.98 -20.43 23.30
C ASP A 145 -12.35 -19.02 22.74
N ARG A 146 -12.37 -18.89 21.40
CA ARG A 146 -12.87 -17.67 20.72
C ARG A 146 -14.39 -17.61 20.54
N ASP A 147 -15.15 -18.62 21.02
CA ASP A 147 -16.59 -18.73 20.75
C ASP A 147 -17.52 -18.29 21.90
N GLN A 148 -17.01 -17.60 22.92
CA GLN A 148 -17.86 -17.02 23.98
C GLN A 148 -18.25 -15.54 23.78
N LYS A 149 -17.96 -14.94 22.62
CA LYS A 149 -18.27 -13.51 22.38
C LYS A 149 -19.71 -13.21 21.96
N LYS A 150 -20.59 -14.22 21.86
CA LYS A 150 -22.03 -14.06 21.54
C LYS A 150 -22.97 -14.71 22.56
N LYS A 151 -22.72 -14.57 23.86
CA LYS A 151 -23.79 -14.57 24.88
C LYS A 151 -23.43 -13.56 25.98
N GLY A 152 -24.23 -12.50 26.07
CA GLY A 152 -24.10 -11.47 27.10
C GLY A 152 -24.42 -11.98 28.50
N LYS A 153 -23.52 -12.78 29.09
CA LYS A 153 -23.43 -12.91 30.56
C LYS A 153 -22.31 -11.99 31.01
N LYS A 154 -22.68 -10.95 31.77
CA LYS A 154 -21.75 -10.12 32.54
C LYS A 154 -20.85 -11.07 33.35
N VAL A 155 -19.63 -11.33 32.87
CA VAL A 155 -18.57 -11.90 33.70
C VAL A 155 -18.31 -10.84 34.76
N LYS A 156 -18.91 -11.05 35.92
CA LYS A 156 -18.78 -10.20 37.10
C LYS A 156 -17.30 -10.16 37.40
N ASN A 157 -16.67 -9.02 37.09
CA ASN A 157 -15.25 -8.78 37.28
C ASN A 157 -14.86 -9.24 38.69
N SER A 158 -14.27 -10.43 38.82
CA SER A 158 -13.93 -11.06 40.09
C SER A 158 -12.64 -10.42 40.60
N ARG A 159 -12.65 -9.09 40.71
CA ARG A 159 -11.64 -8.41 41.50
C ARG A 159 -11.71 -9.02 42.88
N LYS A 160 -10.59 -9.61 43.32
CA LYS A 160 -10.47 -10.18 44.65
C LYS A 160 -10.99 -9.12 45.64
N LYS A 161 -12.02 -9.50 46.40
CA LYS A 161 -12.70 -8.57 47.31
C LYS A 161 -11.71 -8.20 48.41
N LYS A 162 -11.74 -6.93 48.83
CA LYS A 162 -10.95 -6.51 49.98
C LYS A 162 -11.41 -7.28 51.23
N PRO A 163 -10.50 -7.60 52.15
CA PRO A 163 -10.85 -8.25 53.40
C PRO A 163 -11.78 -7.35 54.22
N ALA A 164 -12.66 -7.98 54.98
CA ALA A 164 -13.61 -7.28 55.84
C ALA A 164 -12.86 -6.66 57.01
N THR A 165 -13.15 -5.40 57.32
CA THR A 165 -12.54 -4.70 58.47
C THR A 165 -12.91 -5.39 59.79
N ALA A 166 -12.09 -5.22 60.84
CA ALA A 166 -12.31 -5.83 62.15
C ALA A 166 -13.74 -5.65 62.69
N TYR A 167 -14.29 -4.43 62.56
CA TYR A 167 -15.68 -4.11 62.91
C TYR A 167 -16.73 -4.92 62.13
N LEU A 168 -16.51 -5.17 60.83
CA LEU A 168 -17.44 -5.93 60.00
C LEU A 168 -17.39 -7.43 60.30
N LEU A 169 -16.20 -7.95 60.61
CA LEU A 169 -16.04 -9.32 61.10
C LEU A 169 -16.77 -9.52 62.42
N TRP A 170 -16.57 -8.60 63.37
CA TRP A 170 -17.27 -8.61 64.65
C TRP A 170 -18.79 -8.42 64.50
N CYS A 171 -19.24 -7.48 63.66
CA CYS A 171 -20.66 -7.27 63.38
C CYS A 171 -21.33 -8.51 62.82
N LYS A 172 -20.62 -9.28 61.98
CA LYS A 172 -21.14 -10.53 61.41
C LYS A 172 -21.34 -11.61 62.48
N ASP A 173 -20.42 -11.69 63.43
CA ASP A 173 -20.46 -12.70 64.50
C ASP A 173 -21.53 -12.35 65.54
N GLN A 174 -21.68 -11.06 65.88
CA GLN A 174 -22.67 -10.56 66.84
C GLN A 174 -24.06 -10.31 66.24
N TRP A 175 -24.20 -10.37 64.93
CA TRP A 175 -25.45 -10.10 64.22
C TRP A 175 -26.61 -10.97 64.70
N ASN A 176 -26.35 -12.27 64.82
CA ASN A 176 -27.38 -13.25 65.15
C ASN A 176 -27.83 -13.13 66.62
N GLU A 177 -26.93 -12.74 67.51
CA GLU A 177 -27.22 -12.52 68.93
C GLU A 177 -28.10 -11.28 69.10
N VAL A 178 -27.71 -10.15 68.49
CA VAL A 178 -28.50 -8.90 68.57
C VAL A 178 -29.86 -9.05 67.87
N LYS A 179 -29.94 -9.80 66.77
CA LYS A 179 -31.21 -10.08 66.07
C LYS A 179 -32.13 -11.04 66.84
N LYS A 180 -31.56 -11.96 67.62
CA LYS A 180 -32.33 -12.86 68.49
C LYS A 180 -32.86 -12.13 69.72
N GLU A 181 -32.08 -11.21 70.28
CA GLU A 181 -32.51 -10.31 71.36
C GLU A 181 -33.56 -9.29 70.89
N ASN A 182 -33.53 -8.93 69.60
CA ASN A 182 -34.44 -7.96 69.00
C ASN A 182 -35.15 -8.54 67.75
N PRO A 183 -36.07 -9.53 67.89
CA PRO A 183 -36.68 -10.23 66.75
C PRO A 183 -37.53 -9.35 65.84
N LYS A 184 -38.03 -8.22 66.38
CA LYS A 184 -38.86 -7.24 65.66
C LYS A 184 -38.05 -6.06 65.11
N ALA A 185 -36.77 -5.92 65.46
CA ALA A 185 -35.95 -4.80 65.03
C ALA A 185 -35.55 -4.91 63.56
N GLU A 186 -35.63 -3.80 62.83
CA GLU A 186 -35.21 -3.76 61.44
C GLU A 186 -33.67 -3.79 61.32
N PHE A 187 -33.17 -4.19 60.15
CA PHE A 187 -31.73 -4.29 59.84
C PHE A 187 -30.93 -3.04 60.27
N LYS A 188 -31.50 -1.85 60.08
CA LYS A 188 -30.86 -0.57 60.41
C LYS A 188 -30.72 -0.36 61.93
N GLU A 189 -31.71 -0.80 62.71
CA GLU A 189 -31.71 -0.73 64.17
C GLU A 189 -30.70 -1.70 64.77
N VAL A 190 -30.67 -2.94 64.28
CA VAL A 190 -29.68 -3.96 64.66
C VAL A 190 -28.25 -3.48 64.36
N THR A 191 -28.04 -2.84 63.20
CA THR A 191 -26.74 -2.27 62.83
C THR A 191 -26.32 -1.11 63.76
N ASN A 192 -27.25 -0.24 64.13
CA ASN A 192 -26.99 0.86 65.06
C ASN A 192 -26.67 0.36 66.48
N LEU A 193 -27.37 -0.67 66.95
CA LEU A 193 -27.08 -1.34 68.23
C LEU A 193 -25.70 -1.99 68.23
N LEU A 194 -25.32 -2.68 67.14
CA LEU A 194 -23.99 -3.23 66.97
C LEU A 194 -22.91 -2.14 66.93
N ALA A 195 -23.14 -1.03 66.24
CA ALA A 195 -22.21 0.10 66.24
C ALA A 195 -21.99 0.70 67.64
N ALA A 196 -23.05 0.81 68.45
CA ALA A 196 -22.96 1.25 69.84
C ALA A 196 -22.19 0.23 70.70
N LYS A 197 -22.52 -1.06 70.61
CA LYS A 197 -21.84 -2.16 71.32
C LYS A 197 -20.34 -2.23 70.96
N TRP A 198 -19.96 -1.99 69.70
CA TRP A 198 -18.54 -1.95 69.29
C TRP A 198 -17.77 -0.79 69.93
N LYS A 199 -18.40 0.37 70.14
CA LYS A 199 -17.74 1.52 70.78
C LYS A 199 -17.47 1.26 72.26
N THR A 200 -18.37 0.54 72.94
CA THR A 200 -18.25 0.21 74.37
C THR A 200 -17.42 -1.05 74.65
N ILE A 201 -17.13 -1.85 73.62
CA ILE A 201 -16.35 -3.09 73.74
C ILE A 201 -14.89 -2.81 74.13
N SER A 202 -14.32 -3.67 74.99
CA SER A 202 -12.94 -3.55 75.48
C SER A 202 -11.92 -3.75 74.35
N ALA A 203 -10.71 -3.21 74.52
CA ALA A 203 -9.64 -3.38 73.54
C ALA A 203 -9.23 -4.86 73.37
N GLU A 204 -9.43 -5.68 74.40
CA GLU A 204 -9.11 -7.11 74.41
C GLU A 204 -10.04 -7.91 73.50
N GLU A 205 -11.33 -7.59 73.48
CA GLU A 205 -12.31 -8.25 72.60
C GLU A 205 -12.20 -7.79 71.14
N LYS A 206 -11.68 -6.58 70.89
CA LYS A 206 -11.39 -6.07 69.53
C LYS A 206 -10.14 -6.71 68.94
N LYS A 207 -9.15 -7.02 69.78
CA LYS A 207 -7.83 -7.51 69.40
C LYS A 207 -7.85 -8.71 68.42
N PRO A 208 -8.61 -9.81 68.66
CA PRO A 208 -8.63 -10.95 67.74
C PRO A 208 -9.21 -10.59 66.36
N TYR A 209 -10.18 -9.67 66.29
CA TYR A 209 -10.76 -9.24 65.02
C TYR A 209 -9.82 -8.30 64.25
N GLU A 210 -9.04 -7.47 64.95
CA GLU A 210 -8.02 -6.63 64.34
C GLU A 210 -6.85 -7.46 63.78
N GLU A 211 -6.35 -8.44 64.54
CA GLU A 211 -5.32 -9.38 64.08
C GLU A 211 -5.79 -10.20 62.86
N LYS A 212 -7.05 -10.66 62.87
CA LYS A 212 -7.67 -11.35 61.73
C LYS A 212 -7.79 -10.44 60.51
N TYR A 213 -8.17 -9.17 60.69
CA TYR A 213 -8.21 -8.21 59.59
C TYR A 213 -6.82 -7.93 59.00
N GLN A 214 -5.79 -7.72 59.84
CA GLN A 214 -4.44 -7.45 59.36
C GLN A 214 -3.86 -8.66 58.60
N SER A 215 -4.02 -9.87 59.12
CA SER A 215 -3.57 -11.09 58.44
C SER A 215 -4.26 -11.30 57.09
N GLU A 216 -5.59 -11.16 57.01
CA GLU A 216 -6.32 -11.27 55.74
C GLU A 216 -5.94 -10.13 54.76
N LYS A 217 -5.66 -8.93 55.27
CA LYS A 217 -5.18 -7.78 54.48
C LYS A 217 -3.79 -8.01 53.88
N GLU A 218 -2.86 -8.58 54.64
CA GLU A 218 -1.54 -8.93 54.13
C GLU A 218 -1.61 -10.01 53.04
N ILE A 219 -2.43 -11.05 53.26
CA ILE A 219 -2.69 -12.10 52.26
C ILE A 219 -3.27 -11.47 50.99
N TYR A 220 -4.27 -10.60 51.12
CA TYR A 220 -4.87 -9.87 50.00
C TYR A 220 -3.84 -9.05 49.23
N LEU A 221 -2.98 -8.30 49.92
CA LEU A 221 -1.94 -7.49 49.29
C LEU A 221 -0.93 -8.35 48.54
N LYS A 222 -0.49 -9.49 49.11
CA LYS A 222 0.40 -10.45 48.44
C LYS A 222 -0.24 -11.00 47.16
N ILE A 223 -1.51 -11.41 47.25
CA ILE A 223 -2.22 -11.96 46.11
C ILE A 223 -2.41 -10.91 44.99
N VAL A 224 -2.83 -9.69 45.33
CA VAL A 224 -2.95 -8.60 44.35
C VAL A 224 -1.60 -8.20 43.76
N GLY A 225 -0.52 -8.29 44.55
CA GLY A 225 0.85 -8.10 44.08
C GLY A 225 1.27 -9.16 43.06
N ASN A 226 0.95 -10.43 43.32
CA ASN A 226 1.22 -11.54 42.40
C ASN A 226 0.41 -11.41 41.10
N ASP A 227 -0.90 -11.17 41.20
CA ASP A 227 -1.78 -11.00 40.03
C ASP A 227 -1.28 -9.89 39.09
N LYS A 228 -0.76 -8.78 39.63
CA LYS A 228 -0.17 -7.70 38.83
C LYS A 228 1.09 -8.14 38.10
N ARG A 229 1.99 -8.85 38.79
CA ARG A 229 3.23 -9.36 38.19
C ARG A 229 2.95 -10.40 37.11
N GLU A 230 2.03 -11.32 37.36
CA GLU A 230 1.60 -12.34 36.38
C GLU A 230 0.98 -11.69 35.15
N HIS A 231 0.10 -10.71 35.33
CA HIS A 231 -0.48 -9.97 34.22
C HIS A 231 0.58 -9.19 33.41
N GLU A 232 1.55 -8.57 34.09
CA GLU A 232 2.65 -7.88 33.42
C GLU A 232 3.56 -8.87 32.65
N ALA A 233 3.85 -10.04 33.23
CA ALA A 233 4.61 -11.10 32.59
C ALA A 233 3.89 -11.63 31.33
N LEU A 234 2.59 -11.89 31.38
CA LEU A 234 1.79 -12.30 30.22
C LEU A 234 1.77 -11.22 29.13
N ARG A 235 1.66 -9.95 29.52
CA ARG A 235 1.71 -8.82 28.58
C ARG A 235 3.05 -8.75 27.86
N LEU A 236 4.16 -8.93 28.58
CA LEU A 236 5.51 -8.96 28.02
C LEU A 236 5.70 -10.16 27.07
N LEU A 237 5.19 -11.33 27.44
CA LEU A 237 5.22 -12.53 26.60
C LEU A 237 4.47 -12.31 25.27
N GLU A 238 3.29 -11.67 25.33
CA GLU A 238 2.51 -11.34 24.13
C GLU A 238 3.23 -10.30 23.24
N GLU A 239 3.91 -9.32 23.84
CA GLU A 239 4.75 -8.35 23.13
C GLU A 239 5.96 -9.02 22.47
N GLU A 240 6.62 -9.96 23.16
CA GLU A 240 7.74 -10.72 22.62
C GLU A 240 7.31 -11.63 21.46
N GLN A 241 6.17 -12.32 21.56
CA GLN A 241 5.62 -13.11 20.46
C GLN A 241 5.31 -12.25 19.23
N LYS A 242 4.74 -11.06 19.42
CA LYS A 242 4.51 -10.11 18.31
C LYS A 242 5.80 -9.66 17.66
N GLN A 243 6.85 -9.40 18.45
CA GLN A 243 8.17 -9.03 17.94
C GLN A 243 8.82 -10.18 17.17
N LYS A 244 8.77 -11.42 17.69
CA LYS A 244 9.28 -12.61 16.98
C LYS A 244 8.57 -12.82 15.65
N ASN A 245 7.25 -12.73 15.62
CA ASN A 245 6.48 -12.86 14.39
C ASN A 245 6.80 -11.75 13.38
N ALA A 246 7.02 -10.51 13.83
CA ALA A 246 7.41 -9.42 12.94
C ALA A 246 8.83 -9.61 12.36
N LEU A 247 9.77 -10.12 13.16
CA LEU A 247 11.12 -10.46 12.70
C LEU A 247 11.10 -11.61 11.69
N GLU A 248 10.34 -12.66 11.96
CA GLU A 248 10.19 -13.80 11.05
C GLU A 248 9.57 -13.35 9.71
N LEU A 249 8.58 -12.46 9.73
CA LEU A 249 7.98 -11.89 8.53
C LEU A 249 9.01 -11.10 7.70
N LEU A 250 9.84 -10.30 8.37
CA LEU A 250 10.91 -9.53 7.74
C LEU A 250 11.96 -10.46 7.12
N GLU A 251 12.32 -11.53 7.81
CA GLU A 251 13.28 -12.52 7.33
C GLU A 251 12.74 -13.27 6.10
N GLN A 252 11.48 -13.71 6.13
CA GLN A 252 10.83 -14.30 4.96
C GLN A 252 10.75 -13.31 3.78
N TYR A 253 10.52 -12.02 4.02
CA TYR A 253 10.55 -10.98 2.99
C TYR A 253 11.96 -10.78 2.39
N ILE A 254 13.00 -10.76 3.22
CA ILE A 254 14.39 -10.68 2.76
C ILE A 254 14.74 -11.90 1.89
N GLN A 255 14.36 -13.11 2.32
CA GLN A 255 14.56 -14.33 1.53
C GLN A 255 13.78 -14.30 0.21
N PHE A 256 12.57 -13.73 0.19
CA PHE A 256 11.80 -13.55 -1.03
C PHE A 256 12.52 -12.60 -2.01
N GLN A 257 13.02 -11.47 -1.51
CA GLN A 257 13.79 -10.51 -2.31
C GLN A 257 15.07 -11.12 -2.87
N GLN A 258 15.82 -11.88 -2.06
CA GLN A 258 17.01 -12.61 -2.51
C GLN A 258 16.67 -13.65 -3.59
N LYS A 259 15.56 -14.38 -3.45
CA LYS A 259 15.11 -15.32 -4.49
C LYS A 259 14.72 -14.61 -5.78
N GLU A 260 14.07 -13.45 -5.71
CA GLU A 260 13.76 -12.66 -6.90
C GLU A 260 15.02 -12.13 -7.59
N SER A 261 16.01 -11.62 -6.85
CA SER A 261 17.28 -11.15 -7.42
C SER A 261 18.10 -12.28 -8.05
N GLU A 262 18.16 -13.46 -7.42
CA GLU A 262 18.77 -14.65 -8.00
C GLU A 262 18.09 -15.10 -9.29
N MET A 263 16.76 -15.01 -9.35
CA MET A 263 15.98 -15.35 -10.54
C MET A 263 16.19 -14.33 -11.66
N GLU A 264 16.32 -13.04 -11.36
CA GLU A 264 16.73 -12.03 -12.35
C GLU A 264 18.18 -12.25 -12.83
N ASN A 265 19.10 -12.56 -11.94
CA ASN A 265 20.49 -12.88 -12.30
C ASN A 265 20.59 -14.15 -13.17
N LYS A 266 19.77 -15.17 -12.91
CA LYS A 266 19.64 -16.36 -13.79
C LYS A 266 19.07 -16.02 -15.17
N LYS A 267 18.20 -15.01 -15.29
CA LYS A 267 17.69 -14.53 -16.58
C LYS A 267 18.77 -13.75 -17.34
N LYS A 268 19.49 -12.83 -16.66
CA LYS A 268 20.61 -12.08 -17.23
C LYS A 268 21.76 -12.99 -17.71
N LYS A 269 22.07 -14.07 -16.98
CA LYS A 269 23.08 -15.08 -17.41
C LYS A 269 22.75 -15.80 -18.72
N LYS A 270 21.49 -15.83 -19.16
CA LYS A 270 21.08 -16.47 -20.43
C LYS A 270 21.27 -15.55 -21.64
N GLU A 271 21.43 -14.26 -21.41
CA GLU A 271 21.76 -13.29 -22.45
C GLU A 271 23.29 -13.30 -22.63
N LYS A 272 23.77 -13.78 -23.78
CA LYS A 272 25.21 -13.76 -24.07
C LYS A 272 25.64 -12.30 -24.14
N ASP A 273 26.43 -11.88 -23.16
CA ASP A 273 26.96 -10.52 -23.03
C ASP A 273 27.46 -10.00 -24.39
N PRO A 274 26.78 -8.98 -24.97
CA PRO A 274 27.12 -8.42 -26.27
C PRO A 274 28.55 -7.84 -26.33
N LEU A 275 29.15 -7.51 -25.19
CA LEU A 275 30.46 -6.89 -25.07
C LEU A 275 31.61 -7.89 -24.91
N LYS A 276 31.30 -9.20 -24.79
CA LYS A 276 32.34 -10.22 -24.67
C LYS A 276 33.15 -10.30 -25.98
N PRO A 277 34.49 -10.06 -25.95
CA PRO A 277 35.33 -10.21 -27.12
C PRO A 277 35.14 -11.58 -27.79
N LYS A 278 35.09 -11.60 -29.12
CA LYS A 278 34.91 -12.84 -29.90
C LYS A 278 36.26 -13.50 -30.13
N LYS A 279 36.28 -14.84 -30.11
CA LYS A 279 37.51 -15.61 -30.39
C LYS A 279 38.05 -15.25 -31.78
N PRO A 280 39.36 -15.00 -31.93
CA PRO A 280 39.96 -14.67 -33.21
C PRO A 280 39.98 -15.89 -34.12
N LEU A 281 39.99 -15.64 -35.43
CA LEU A 281 40.07 -16.70 -36.44
C LEU A 281 41.47 -17.33 -36.46
N SER A 282 41.53 -18.65 -36.64
CA SER A 282 42.78 -19.38 -36.84
C SER A 282 43.36 -19.12 -38.24
N ALA A 283 44.66 -19.37 -38.44
CA ALA A 283 45.37 -19.17 -39.70
C ALA A 283 44.64 -19.80 -40.91
N PHE A 284 44.18 -21.05 -40.76
CA PHE A 284 43.37 -21.73 -41.77
C PHE A 284 42.06 -21.00 -42.11
N PHE A 285 41.38 -20.41 -41.12
CA PHE A 285 40.12 -19.69 -41.34
C PHE A 285 40.35 -18.30 -41.95
N LEU A 286 41.47 -17.66 -41.66
CA LEU A 286 41.88 -16.43 -42.34
C LEU A 286 42.11 -16.70 -43.83
N PHE A 287 42.91 -17.73 -44.14
CA PHE A 287 43.11 -18.21 -45.51
C PHE A 287 41.79 -18.63 -46.18
N SER A 288 40.98 -19.43 -45.50
CA SER A 288 39.71 -19.92 -46.04
C SER A 288 38.71 -18.80 -46.29
N ASN A 289 38.72 -17.70 -45.52
CA ASN A 289 37.83 -16.58 -45.78
C ASN A 289 38.21 -15.83 -47.04
N GLU A 290 39.50 -15.53 -47.21
CA GLU A 290 40.03 -14.88 -48.40
C GLU A 290 39.81 -15.77 -49.64
N ARG A 291 40.19 -17.05 -49.55
CA ARG A 291 40.07 -18.00 -50.65
C ARG A 291 38.61 -18.35 -50.98
N ARG A 292 37.73 -18.43 -49.98
CA ARG A 292 36.29 -18.65 -50.21
C ARG A 292 35.71 -17.51 -51.05
N THR A 293 36.08 -16.26 -50.79
CA THR A 293 35.54 -15.13 -51.57
C THR A 293 35.99 -15.18 -53.03
N ALA A 294 37.25 -15.53 -53.30
CA ALA A 294 37.76 -15.73 -54.66
C ALA A 294 37.09 -16.90 -55.38
N LEU A 295 36.96 -18.06 -54.71
CA LEU A 295 36.37 -19.27 -55.30
C LEU A 295 34.87 -19.15 -55.55
N LEU A 296 34.14 -18.40 -54.72
CA LEU A 296 32.71 -18.13 -54.93
C LEU A 296 32.46 -17.17 -56.11
N ALA A 297 33.42 -16.28 -56.39
CA ALA A 297 33.37 -15.37 -57.54
C ALA A 297 33.73 -16.08 -58.85
N GLU A 298 34.67 -17.02 -58.83
CA GLU A 298 35.10 -17.79 -60.01
C GLU A 298 34.20 -19.00 -60.32
N ASN A 299 33.52 -19.57 -59.32
CA ASN A 299 32.75 -20.79 -59.46
C ASN A 299 31.46 -20.72 -58.63
N ASN A 300 30.30 -20.84 -59.28
CA ASN A 300 29.00 -21.06 -58.64
C ASN A 300 28.86 -22.50 -58.08
N LYS A 301 29.92 -23.02 -57.44
CA LYS A 301 29.94 -24.36 -56.84
C LYS A 301 29.35 -24.34 -55.44
N ASN A 302 28.84 -25.50 -55.01
CA ASN A 302 28.20 -25.65 -53.70
C ASN A 302 29.20 -25.39 -52.56
N ALA A 303 28.77 -24.72 -51.48
CA ALA A 303 29.65 -24.27 -50.38
C ALA A 303 30.46 -25.41 -49.72
N VAL A 304 29.97 -26.65 -49.80
CA VAL A 304 30.64 -27.86 -49.30
C VAL A 304 31.82 -28.26 -50.19
N GLU A 305 31.70 -28.11 -51.51
CA GLU A 305 32.78 -28.45 -52.46
C GLU A 305 33.90 -27.41 -52.39
N VAL A 306 33.54 -26.13 -52.27
CA VAL A 306 34.50 -25.04 -52.05
C VAL A 306 35.29 -25.27 -50.74
N ALA A 307 34.62 -25.72 -49.68
CA ALA A 307 35.29 -26.04 -48.42
C ALA A 307 36.29 -27.21 -48.51
N LYS A 308 35.97 -28.25 -49.30
CA LYS A 308 36.89 -29.38 -49.55
C LYS A 308 38.14 -28.92 -50.32
N LEU A 309 37.94 -28.16 -51.40
CA LEU A 309 39.04 -27.62 -52.20
C LEU A 309 39.97 -26.72 -51.37
N MET A 310 39.43 -25.82 -50.56
CA MET A 310 40.26 -24.97 -49.68
C MET A 310 41.04 -25.78 -48.63
N GLY A 311 40.45 -26.86 -48.10
CA GLY A 311 41.11 -27.75 -47.15
C GLY A 311 42.28 -28.51 -47.77
N GLU A 312 42.14 -28.93 -49.03
CA GLU A 312 43.20 -29.56 -49.81
C GLU A 312 44.29 -28.55 -50.18
N GLU A 313 43.91 -27.36 -50.70
CA GLU A 313 44.84 -26.26 -51.00
C GLU A 313 45.68 -25.90 -49.77
N TRP A 314 45.06 -25.71 -48.60
CA TRP A 314 45.79 -25.41 -47.36
C TRP A 314 46.79 -26.49 -46.96
N ARG A 315 46.47 -27.77 -47.19
CA ARG A 315 47.41 -28.88 -46.91
C ARG A 315 48.58 -28.89 -47.88
N SER A 316 48.35 -28.51 -49.13
CA SER A 316 49.36 -28.42 -50.19
C SER A 316 50.21 -27.15 -50.13
N LEU A 317 49.80 -26.11 -49.38
CA LEU A 317 50.62 -24.91 -49.15
C LEU A 317 51.89 -25.24 -48.37
N THR A 318 52.99 -24.60 -48.76
CA THR A 318 54.27 -24.65 -48.04
C THR A 318 54.22 -23.84 -46.75
N ASP A 319 55.12 -24.12 -45.81
CA ASP A 319 55.17 -23.41 -44.52
C ASP A 319 55.46 -21.92 -44.71
N GLU A 320 56.22 -21.54 -45.74
CA GLU A 320 56.46 -20.14 -46.11
C GLU A 320 55.19 -19.40 -46.56
N GLN A 321 54.28 -20.11 -47.25
CA GLN A 321 52.99 -19.56 -47.69
C GLN A 321 51.96 -19.51 -46.55
N LYS A 322 52.12 -20.35 -45.52
CA LYS A 322 51.29 -20.35 -44.31
C LYS A 322 51.75 -19.31 -43.29
N ALA A 323 53.05 -19.01 -43.24
CA ALA A 323 53.67 -18.05 -42.33
C ALA A 323 52.92 -16.71 -42.19
N PRO A 324 52.52 -16.00 -43.26
CA PRO A 324 51.78 -14.73 -43.11
C PRO A 324 50.43 -14.90 -42.41
N TYR A 325 49.70 -16.00 -42.67
CA TYR A 325 48.43 -16.28 -42.02
C TYR A 325 48.62 -16.70 -40.56
N GLU A 326 49.70 -17.40 -40.25
CA GLU A 326 50.07 -17.79 -38.88
C GLU A 326 50.49 -16.60 -38.03
N GLU A 327 51.25 -15.65 -38.60
CA GLU A 327 51.62 -14.40 -37.94
C GLU A 327 50.38 -13.53 -37.65
N VAL A 328 49.47 -13.36 -38.61
CA VAL A 328 48.23 -12.61 -38.40
C VAL A 328 47.34 -13.31 -37.37
N ALA A 329 47.24 -14.64 -37.39
CA ALA A 329 46.52 -15.40 -36.37
C ALA A 329 47.18 -15.31 -34.98
N ALA A 330 48.51 -15.22 -34.90
CA ALA A 330 49.23 -15.00 -33.64
C ALA A 330 48.97 -13.61 -33.08
N LYS A 331 49.06 -12.56 -33.91
CA LYS A 331 48.72 -11.17 -33.53
C LYS A 331 47.28 -11.04 -33.07
N ASN A 332 46.33 -11.62 -33.80
CA ASN A 332 44.91 -11.61 -33.43
C ASN A 332 44.64 -12.37 -32.12
N ARG A 333 45.39 -13.47 -31.85
CA ARG A 333 45.33 -14.18 -30.55
C ARG A 333 45.83 -13.32 -29.41
N GLU A 334 46.92 -12.59 -29.60
CA GLU A 334 47.48 -11.70 -28.57
C GLU A 334 46.55 -10.52 -28.29
N GLN A 335 46.01 -9.87 -29.32
CA GLN A 335 45.02 -8.80 -29.17
C GLN A 335 43.77 -9.29 -28.43
N TYR A 336 43.22 -10.44 -28.82
CA TYR A 336 42.09 -11.04 -28.09
C TYR A 336 42.43 -11.35 -26.63
N ALA A 337 43.65 -11.82 -26.34
CA ALA A 337 44.07 -12.09 -24.97
C ALA A 337 44.15 -10.80 -24.13
N GLN A 338 44.62 -9.69 -24.72
CA GLN A 338 44.63 -8.37 -24.08
C GLN A 338 43.20 -7.84 -23.87
N GLU A 339 42.34 -7.89 -24.89
CA GLU A 339 40.94 -7.47 -24.80
C GLU A 339 40.15 -8.29 -23.78
N MET A 340 40.38 -9.61 -23.72
CA MET A 340 39.77 -10.49 -22.72
C MET A 340 40.23 -10.17 -21.31
N ARG A 341 41.51 -9.82 -21.10
CA ARG A 341 42.01 -9.38 -19.78
C ARG A 341 41.33 -8.07 -19.37
N SER A 342 41.20 -7.11 -20.27
CA SER A 342 40.52 -5.85 -20.01
C SER A 342 39.02 -6.05 -19.74
N TYR A 343 38.35 -6.92 -20.50
CA TYR A 343 36.95 -7.29 -20.29
C TYR A 343 36.75 -7.98 -18.94
N GLN A 344 37.62 -8.93 -18.58
CA GLN A 344 37.54 -9.64 -17.31
C GLN A 344 37.73 -8.68 -16.12
N LYS A 345 38.72 -7.79 -16.20
CA LYS A 345 38.96 -6.77 -15.16
C LYS A 345 37.75 -5.84 -14.98
N LYS A 346 37.19 -5.31 -16.08
CA LYS A 346 35.98 -4.46 -16.01
C LYS A 346 34.79 -5.20 -15.41
N LYS A 347 34.61 -6.47 -15.76
CA LYS A 347 33.53 -7.30 -15.23
C LYS A 347 33.67 -7.58 -13.73
N GLU A 348 34.90 -7.78 -13.25
CA GLU A 348 35.20 -7.94 -11.83
C GLU A 348 34.97 -6.62 -11.07
N GLU A 349 35.38 -5.48 -11.64
CA GLU A 349 35.11 -4.15 -11.07
C GLU A 349 33.60 -3.83 -11.00
N GLU A 350 32.85 -4.14 -12.06
CA GLU A 350 31.39 -3.96 -12.10
C GLU A 350 30.68 -4.88 -11.10
N ALA A 351 31.09 -6.14 -11.00
CA ALA A 351 30.56 -7.07 -10.00
C ALA A 351 30.84 -6.59 -8.57
N ALA A 352 32.05 -6.09 -8.30
CA ALA A 352 32.42 -5.53 -7.00
C ALA A 352 31.67 -4.21 -6.68
N SER A 353 31.39 -3.37 -7.69
CA SER A 353 30.55 -2.17 -7.51
C SER A 353 29.13 -2.56 -7.14
N HIS A 354 28.54 -3.50 -7.88
CA HIS A 354 27.19 -3.99 -7.63
C HIS A 354 27.05 -4.63 -6.25
N GLU A 355 28.04 -5.42 -5.80
CA GLU A 355 28.04 -6.01 -4.46
C GLU A 355 28.08 -4.94 -3.36
N ARG A 356 28.91 -3.90 -3.52
CA ARG A 356 28.94 -2.77 -2.57
C ARG A 356 27.61 -1.99 -2.55
N GLU A 357 27.01 -1.74 -3.70
CA GLU A 357 25.72 -1.05 -3.81
C GLU A 357 24.59 -1.86 -3.16
N GLU A 358 24.56 -3.19 -3.35
CA GLU A 358 23.61 -4.07 -2.69
C GLU A 358 23.80 -4.08 -1.16
N GLU A 359 25.03 -4.11 -0.67
CA GLU A 359 25.33 -4.02 0.76
C GLU A 359 24.90 -2.68 1.38
N GLU A 360 25.16 -1.56 0.71
CA GLU A 360 24.73 -0.23 1.15
C GLU A 360 23.20 -0.11 1.20
N MET A 361 22.51 -0.60 0.16
CA MET A 361 21.06 -0.62 0.12
C MET A 361 20.46 -1.49 1.23
N MET A 362 21.09 -2.62 1.54
CA MET A 362 20.68 -3.47 2.67
C MET A 362 20.90 -2.76 4.02
N LYS A 363 22.00 -2.01 4.16
CA LYS A 363 22.28 -1.21 5.36
C LYS A 363 21.25 -0.09 5.55
N ILE A 364 20.87 0.61 4.48
CA ILE A 364 19.82 1.64 4.51
C ILE A 364 18.47 1.05 4.90
N LYS A 365 18.04 -0.05 4.26
CA LYS A 365 16.78 -0.74 4.62
C LYS A 365 16.77 -1.20 6.08
N LYS A 366 17.90 -1.71 6.59
CA LYS A 366 18.04 -2.10 8.00
C LYS A 366 17.94 -0.90 8.94
N GLN A 367 18.54 0.24 8.59
CA GLN A 367 18.43 1.47 9.36
C GLN A 367 17.00 2.02 9.36
N GLU A 368 16.32 2.01 8.22
CA GLU A 368 14.93 2.45 8.08
C GLU A 368 13.98 1.58 8.93
N ALA A 369 14.13 0.25 8.88
CA ALA A 369 13.38 -0.68 9.72
C ALA A 369 13.62 -0.41 11.23
N MET A 370 14.87 -0.15 11.63
CA MET A 370 15.16 0.22 13.03
C MET A 370 14.55 1.57 13.42
N GLN A 371 14.52 2.55 12.52
CA GLN A 371 13.88 3.84 12.78
C GLN A 371 12.37 3.70 12.91
N LEU A 372 11.72 2.88 12.08
CA LEU A 372 10.30 2.57 12.20
C LEU A 372 9.98 1.90 13.54
N LEU A 373 10.80 0.94 13.97
CA LEU A 373 10.63 0.32 15.29
C LEU A 373 10.82 1.32 16.44
N LYS A 374 11.76 2.26 16.32
CA LYS A 374 11.93 3.35 17.28
C LYS A 374 10.72 4.30 17.27
N LYS A 375 10.20 4.68 16.10
CA LYS A 375 9.01 5.52 15.96
C LYS A 375 7.77 4.85 16.56
N GLU A 376 7.56 3.56 16.29
CA GLU A 376 6.43 2.80 16.86
C GLU A 376 6.56 2.68 18.39
N LYS A 377 7.76 2.45 18.92
CA LYS A 377 8.01 2.47 20.37
C LYS A 377 7.71 3.84 20.98
N VAL A 378 8.11 4.93 20.32
CA VAL A 378 7.86 6.31 20.77
C VAL A 378 6.36 6.65 20.69
N GLU A 379 5.66 6.30 19.62
CA GLU A 379 4.21 6.49 19.48
C GLU A 379 3.42 5.70 20.54
N ASN A 380 3.82 4.47 20.82
CA ASN A 380 3.23 3.67 21.88
C ASN A 380 3.51 4.28 23.27
N LEU A 381 4.68 4.88 23.49
CA LEU A 381 5.00 5.63 24.71
C LEU A 381 4.15 6.91 24.85
N ILE A 382 3.98 7.66 23.76
CA ILE A 382 3.15 8.87 23.70
C ILE A 382 1.67 8.51 23.93
N LYS A 383 1.20 7.41 23.36
CA LYS A 383 -0.18 6.93 23.56
C LYS A 383 -0.39 6.47 25.00
N LYS A 384 0.57 5.74 25.58
CA LYS A 384 0.55 5.30 26.99
C LYS A 384 0.55 6.48 27.96
N THR A 385 1.39 7.49 27.72
CA THR A 385 1.43 8.72 28.55
C THR A 385 0.14 9.53 28.41
N LYS A 386 -0.43 9.65 27.20
CA LYS A 386 -1.72 10.31 26.96
C LYS A 386 -2.88 9.59 27.64
N ASP A 387 -2.90 8.25 27.60
CA ASP A 387 -3.91 7.44 28.28
C ASP A 387 -3.77 7.50 29.81
N GLU A 388 -2.55 7.52 30.34
CA GLU A 388 -2.29 7.74 31.77
C GLU A 388 -2.74 9.13 32.22
N HIS A 389 -2.48 10.18 31.43
CA HIS A 389 -2.94 11.53 31.72
C HIS A 389 -4.48 11.62 31.70
N LYS A 390 -5.13 10.98 30.74
CA LYS A 390 -6.59 10.88 30.64
C LYS A 390 -7.19 10.08 31.80
N LYS A 391 -6.49 9.04 32.29
CA LYS A 391 -6.88 8.25 33.47
C LYS A 391 -6.71 9.06 34.77
N LYS A 392 -5.69 9.91 34.85
CA LYS A 392 -5.43 10.81 35.98
C LYS A 392 -6.50 11.90 36.06
N GLN A 393 -6.83 12.55 34.95
CA GLN A 393 -7.94 13.51 34.84
C GLN A 393 -9.29 12.87 35.24
N LYS A 394 -9.58 11.65 34.76
CA LYS A 394 -10.82 10.93 35.08
C LYS A 394 -10.90 10.43 36.53
N LYS A 395 -9.77 10.39 37.23
CA LYS A 395 -9.66 10.01 38.65
C LYS A 395 -9.80 11.26 39.53
N GLU A 396 -9.24 12.38 39.10
CA GLU A 396 -9.42 13.70 39.72
C GLU A 396 -10.88 14.17 39.61
N GLU A 397 -11.56 13.99 38.46
CA GLU A 397 -13.00 14.27 38.30
C GLU A 397 -13.92 13.43 39.21
N LYS A 398 -13.46 12.24 39.65
CA LYS A 398 -14.21 11.36 40.56
C LYS A 398 -13.89 11.59 42.04
N GLN A 399 -12.87 12.42 42.33
CA GLN A 399 -12.43 12.77 43.68
C GLN A 399 -12.66 14.24 44.03
N THR A 400 -13.25 15.02 43.13
CA THR A 400 -13.70 16.38 43.45
C THR A 400 -14.98 16.32 44.28
N ASP A 401 -14.86 16.80 45.51
CA ASP A 401 -15.96 17.09 46.43
C ASP A 401 -17.12 17.81 45.71
N PRO A 402 -18.35 17.28 45.74
CA PRO A 402 -19.52 17.92 45.12
C PRO A 402 -19.75 19.38 45.55
N ASN A 403 -19.29 19.77 46.75
CA ASN A 403 -19.44 21.12 47.28
C ASN A 403 -18.27 22.06 46.99
N LYS A 404 -17.23 21.61 46.25
CA LYS A 404 -16.14 22.51 45.88
C LYS A 404 -16.64 23.56 44.86
N PRO A 405 -16.50 24.86 45.14
CA PRO A 405 -16.89 25.91 44.19
C PRO A 405 -16.22 25.70 42.83
N LYS A 406 -16.95 25.96 41.74
CA LYS A 406 -16.46 25.84 40.36
C LYS A 406 -15.96 27.17 39.84
N LYS A 407 -14.85 27.14 39.10
CA LYS A 407 -14.31 28.36 38.47
C LYS A 407 -15.36 28.98 37.53
N PRO A 408 -15.58 30.30 37.61
CA PRO A 408 -16.56 30.99 36.79
C PRO A 408 -16.06 31.11 35.35
N ALA A 409 -16.99 31.39 34.44
CA ALA A 409 -16.70 31.55 33.02
C ALA A 409 -15.87 32.84 32.76
N SER A 410 -14.89 32.74 31.86
CA SER A 410 -14.09 33.88 31.39
C SER A 410 -14.93 34.87 30.56
N SER A 411 -14.44 36.10 30.35
CA SER A 411 -15.14 37.19 29.65
C SER A 411 -15.73 36.77 28.31
N PHE A 412 -14.94 36.10 27.46
CA PHE A 412 -15.40 35.56 26.18
C PHE A 412 -16.47 34.47 26.34
N LEU A 413 -16.39 33.62 27.37
CA LEU A 413 -17.36 32.55 27.61
C LEU A 413 -18.70 33.10 28.12
N LEU A 414 -18.68 34.16 28.93
CA LEU A 414 -19.89 34.87 29.36
C LEU A 414 -20.60 35.52 28.16
N PHE A 415 -19.85 36.25 27.34
CA PHE A 415 -20.34 36.79 26.08
C PHE A 415 -20.89 35.70 25.16
N SER A 416 -20.12 34.62 24.97
CA SER A 416 -20.52 33.49 24.13
C SER A 416 -21.79 32.81 24.64
N LYS A 417 -22.04 32.79 25.95
CA LYS A 417 -23.25 32.19 26.52
C LYS A 417 -24.49 33.04 26.23
N GLU A 418 -24.39 34.36 26.41
CA GLU A 418 -25.50 35.28 26.13
C GLU A 418 -25.77 35.40 24.63
N GLU A 419 -24.73 35.50 23.83
CA GLU A 419 -24.85 35.62 22.38
C GLU A 419 -25.32 34.31 21.74
N ARG A 420 -24.90 33.15 22.29
CA ARG A 420 -25.47 31.85 21.88
C ARG A 420 -26.96 31.79 22.19
N LYS A 421 -27.40 32.31 23.35
CA LYS A 421 -28.83 32.31 23.70
C LYS A 421 -29.63 33.14 22.68
N LYS A 422 -29.16 34.35 22.38
CA LYS A 422 -29.77 35.23 21.37
C LYS A 422 -29.80 34.59 19.98
N LEU A 423 -28.67 34.03 19.53
CA LEU A 423 -28.57 33.40 18.21
C LEU A 423 -29.40 32.11 18.06
N VAL A 424 -29.58 31.36 19.15
CA VAL A 424 -30.46 30.16 19.17
C VAL A 424 -31.93 30.56 19.15
N GLU A 425 -32.29 31.67 19.80
CA GLU A 425 -33.65 32.19 19.87
C GLU A 425 -34.08 32.88 18.55
N GLU A 426 -33.14 33.58 17.89
CA GLU A 426 -33.35 34.25 16.60
C GLU A 426 -33.28 33.29 15.41
N LYS A 427 -32.56 32.16 15.53
CA LYS A 427 -32.44 31.13 14.49
C LYS A 427 -32.83 29.75 15.02
N LEU A 428 -34.10 29.40 14.85
CA LEU A 428 -34.66 28.07 15.10
C LEU A 428 -34.01 27.01 14.17
N GLY A 429 -32.81 26.52 14.51
CA GLY A 429 -32.25 25.28 13.92
C GLY A 429 -30.80 25.31 13.40
N THR A 430 -30.00 26.34 13.64
CA THR A 430 -28.60 26.33 13.17
C THR A 430 -27.68 25.40 13.97
N ASN A 431 -26.73 24.75 13.28
CA ASN A 431 -25.74 23.83 13.87
C ASN A 431 -24.89 24.53 14.96
N PRO A 432 -24.67 23.93 16.15
CA PRO A 432 -23.87 24.52 17.24
C PRO A 432 -22.48 25.02 16.82
N THR A 433 -21.87 24.37 15.83
CA THR A 433 -20.56 24.74 15.27
C THR A 433 -20.62 26.07 14.54
N SER A 434 -21.68 26.30 13.75
CA SER A 434 -21.90 27.55 13.02
C SER A 434 -22.19 28.72 13.96
N ILE A 435 -22.96 28.48 15.02
CA ILE A 435 -23.25 29.49 16.05
C ILE A 435 -21.96 29.92 16.76
N ASN A 436 -21.09 28.97 17.13
CA ASN A 436 -19.81 29.29 17.75
C ASN A 436 -18.87 30.09 16.83
N ALA A 437 -18.89 29.83 15.52
CA ALA A 437 -18.13 30.60 14.54
C ALA A 437 -18.65 32.05 14.47
N ILE A 438 -19.97 32.25 14.39
CA ILE A 438 -20.61 33.58 14.39
C ILE A 438 -20.29 34.34 15.67
N ILE A 439 -20.36 33.70 16.84
CA ILE A 439 -20.00 34.31 18.13
C ILE A 439 -18.53 34.74 18.16
N SER A 440 -17.64 33.94 17.59
CA SER A 440 -16.20 34.27 17.55
C SER A 440 -15.91 35.47 16.66
N VAL A 441 -16.68 35.64 15.57
CA VAL A 441 -16.62 36.83 14.71
C VAL A 441 -17.17 38.05 15.45
N LYS A 442 -18.36 37.95 16.06
CA LYS A 442 -18.95 39.03 16.87
C LYS A 442 -18.04 39.48 18.03
N TRP A 443 -17.32 38.55 18.66
CA TRP A 443 -16.33 38.89 19.71
C TRP A 443 -15.14 39.69 19.17
N LYS A 444 -14.70 39.43 17.95
CA LYS A 444 -13.62 40.21 17.33
C LYS A 444 -14.08 41.61 16.94
N GLU A 445 -15.32 41.73 16.48
CA GLU A 445 -15.96 42.97 16.05
C GLU A 445 -16.39 43.89 17.21
N LEU A 446 -16.61 43.33 18.41
CA LEU A 446 -16.87 44.12 19.62
C LEU A 446 -15.77 45.15 19.88
N SER A 447 -16.19 46.37 20.20
CA SER A 447 -15.30 47.45 20.62
C SER A 447 -14.60 47.10 21.94
N GLU A 448 -13.47 47.76 22.22
CA GLU A 448 -12.71 47.52 23.45
C GLU A 448 -13.54 47.90 24.70
N GLU A 449 -14.42 48.89 24.59
CA GLU A 449 -15.36 49.32 25.63
C GLU A 449 -16.39 48.23 25.95
N GLU A 450 -16.96 47.59 24.93
CA GLU A 450 -17.92 46.50 25.12
C GLU A 450 -17.23 45.23 25.64
N LYS A 451 -15.99 44.95 25.20
CA LYS A 451 -15.16 43.87 25.77
C LYS A 451 -14.83 44.12 27.24
N GLN A 452 -14.62 45.38 27.63
CA GLN A 452 -14.36 45.76 29.02
C GLN A 452 -15.52 45.41 29.93
N VAL A 453 -16.77 45.63 29.51
CA VAL A 453 -17.96 45.23 30.29
C VAL A 453 -17.98 43.72 30.58
N TRP A 454 -17.55 42.90 29.63
CA TRP A 454 -17.43 41.45 29.83
C TRP A 454 -16.22 41.06 30.68
N SER A 455 -15.14 41.82 30.58
CA SER A 455 -13.96 41.69 31.44
C SER A 455 -14.32 41.95 32.90
N ASP A 456 -15.05 43.03 33.17
CA ASP A 456 -15.47 43.42 34.52
C ASP A 456 -16.46 42.41 35.10
N LYS A 457 -17.43 41.93 34.29
CA LYS A 457 -18.33 40.83 34.69
C LYS A 457 -17.58 39.54 35.03
N ALA A 458 -16.55 39.20 34.26
CA ALA A 458 -15.72 38.03 34.53
C ALA A 458 -14.84 38.21 35.77
N ALA A 459 -14.33 39.43 36.00
CA ALA A 459 -13.55 39.79 37.18
C ALA A 459 -14.41 39.70 38.46
N GLN A 460 -15.62 40.27 38.44
CA GLN A 460 -16.58 40.16 39.55
C GLN A 460 -16.95 38.70 39.85
N ALA A 461 -17.21 37.90 38.81
CA ALA A 461 -17.50 36.48 38.99
C ALA A 461 -16.29 35.71 39.58
N MET A 462 -15.07 36.02 39.13
CA MET A 462 -13.83 35.46 39.68
C MET A 462 -13.59 35.87 41.13
N GLU A 463 -13.95 37.09 41.51
CA GLU A 463 -13.85 37.58 42.89
C GLU A 463 -14.87 36.89 43.81
N ALA A 464 -16.11 36.75 43.37
CA ALA A 464 -17.12 35.96 44.07
C ALA A 464 -16.67 34.49 44.26
N TYR A 465 -16.07 33.90 43.22
CA TYR A 465 -15.49 32.56 43.31
C TYR A 465 -14.34 32.44 44.31
N LYS A 466 -13.45 33.44 44.36
CA LYS A 466 -12.37 33.47 45.36
C LYS A 466 -12.93 33.49 46.78
N LYS A 467 -13.95 34.32 47.01
CA LYS A 467 -14.64 34.41 48.30
C LYS A 467 -15.32 33.10 48.69
N GLU A 468 -16.06 32.48 47.76
CA GLU A 468 -16.67 31.16 47.97
C GLU A 468 -15.63 30.06 48.23
N LEU A 469 -14.47 30.11 47.55
CA LEU A 469 -13.39 29.15 47.74
C LEU A 469 -12.72 29.30 49.12
N GLU A 470 -12.54 30.53 49.59
CA GLU A 470 -12.06 30.83 50.94
C GLU A 470 -13.04 30.34 52.00
N GLU A 471 -14.33 30.59 51.83
CA GLU A 471 -15.39 30.08 52.71
C GLU A 471 -15.45 28.54 52.72
N TYR A 472 -15.34 27.90 51.55
CA TYR A 472 -15.24 26.45 51.44
C TYR A 472 -14.00 25.89 52.15
N ASN A 473 -12.84 26.53 51.98
CA ASN A 473 -11.60 26.11 52.64
C ASN A 473 -11.70 26.28 54.17
N ASN A 474 -12.31 27.37 54.64
CA ASN A 474 -12.55 27.62 56.06
C ASN A 474 -13.52 26.61 56.67
N ASN A 475 -14.61 26.27 55.98
CA ASN A 475 -15.55 25.24 56.43
C ASN A 475 -14.91 23.85 56.45
N LYS A 476 -14.14 23.51 55.42
CA LYS A 476 -13.38 22.26 55.37
C LYS A 476 -12.34 22.15 56.49
N ALA A 477 -11.67 23.25 56.84
CA ALA A 477 -10.74 23.28 57.96
C ALA A 477 -11.44 23.14 59.32
N ARG A 478 -12.68 23.67 59.46
CA ARG A 478 -13.51 23.49 60.66
C ARG A 478 -14.02 22.06 60.81
N GLU A 479 -14.40 21.40 59.72
CA GLU A 479 -14.83 19.99 59.72
C GLU A 479 -13.70 19.00 60.03
N ILE A 480 -12.43 19.39 59.85
CA ILE A 480 -11.26 18.55 60.16
C ILE A 480 -10.81 18.72 61.63
N ASN A 481 -11.17 19.83 62.27
CA ASN A 481 -10.77 20.18 63.65
C ASN A 481 -11.86 19.91 64.71
N ASN A 482 -13.05 19.47 64.30
CA ASN A 482 -14.11 18.90 65.15
C ASN A 482 -14.14 17.38 64.98
#